data_AF-W4NAR8-F1
#
_entry.id   AF-W4NAR8-F1
#
_cell.length_a   1.000
_cell.length_b   1.000
_cell.length_c   1.000
_cell.angle_alpha   90.00
_cell.angle_beta   90.00
_cell.angle_gamma   90.00
#
_symmetry.space_group_name_H-M   'P 1'
#
loop_
_entity.id
_entity.type
_entity.pdbx_description
1 polymer ?
#
loop_
_entity_poly.entity_id
_entity_poly.type
_entity_poly.pdbx_seq_one_letter_code
_entity_poly.pdbx_strand_id
1 'polypeptide(L)'
;MTNDLNLRWMVQHGQNITGQTNPFDMINQIKRHNISPYLELIKQDCLLLAGSHDMYVPSYRLKEMEARMVNARKLTTRLFTEETGGVLHCQIDNISVAFEEIQNFLTSK
;
A
#
# COMPACT_ATOMS: atom_id res chain seq x y z
N MET A 1 0.29 -24.84 12.88
CA MET A 1 -0.60 -23.83 12.24
C MET A 1 -2.07 -23.99 12.64
N THR A 2 -2.42 -24.84 13.62
CA THR A 2 -3.81 -25.28 13.83
C THR A 2 -4.68 -24.36 14.70
N ASN A 3 -4.11 -23.46 15.51
CA ASN A 3 -4.89 -22.66 16.47
C ASN A 3 -5.02 -21.16 16.14
N ASP A 4 -4.36 -20.64 15.11
CA ASP A 4 -4.53 -19.25 14.69
C ASP A 4 -5.58 -19.15 13.58
N LEU A 5 -6.79 -18.72 13.95
CA LEU A 5 -7.91 -18.56 13.03
C LEU A 5 -7.62 -17.51 11.94
N ASN A 6 -6.95 -16.42 12.29
CA ASN A 6 -6.62 -15.34 11.37
C ASN A 6 -5.63 -15.82 10.32
N LEU A 7 -4.55 -16.49 10.75
CA LEU A 7 -3.56 -17.04 9.82
C LEU A 7 -4.18 -18.06 8.88
N ARG A 8 -5.04 -18.96 9.39
CA ARG A 8 -5.75 -19.93 8.56
C ARG A 8 -6.62 -19.26 7.51
N TRP A 9 -7.39 -18.24 7.91
CA TRP A 9 -8.22 -17.47 7.00
C TRP A 9 -7.38 -16.76 5.93
N MET A 10 -6.30 -16.07 6.31
CA MET A 10 -5.42 -15.35 5.38
C MET A 10 -4.80 -16.29 4.34
N VAL A 11 -4.32 -17.46 4.77
CA VAL A 11 -3.74 -18.46 3.84
C VAL A 11 -4.81 -19.01 2.90
N GLN A 12 -5.96 -19.43 3.41
CA GLN A 12 -7.05 -19.95 2.57
C GLN A 12 -7.55 -18.90 1.58
N HIS A 13 -7.70 -17.64 2.03
CA HIS A 13 -8.16 -16.56 1.17
C HIS A 13 -7.13 -16.20 0.11
N GLY A 14 -5.84 -16.13 0.47
CA GLY A 14 -4.77 -15.92 -0.49
C GLY A 14 -4.68 -17.03 -1.55
N GLN A 15 -4.88 -18.29 -1.14
CA GLN A 15 -4.97 -19.43 -2.06
C GLN A 15 -6.13 -19.27 -3.04
N ASN A 16 -7.31 -18.86 -2.55
CA ASN A 16 -8.49 -18.63 -3.39
C ASN A 16 -8.27 -17.48 -4.39
N ILE A 17 -7.72 -16.34 -3.96
CA ILE A 17 -7.44 -15.19 -4.83
C ILE A 17 -6.42 -15.54 -5.92
N THR A 18 -5.39 -16.30 -5.57
CA THR A 18 -4.30 -16.67 -6.49
C THR A 18 -4.59 -17.93 -7.32
N GLY A 19 -5.72 -18.61 -7.05
CA GLY A 19 -6.07 -19.89 -7.67
C GLY A 19 -5.10 -21.04 -7.34
N GLN A 20 -4.35 -20.93 -6.24
CA GLN A 20 -3.34 -21.92 -5.85
C GLN A 20 -3.88 -22.86 -4.77
N THR A 21 -3.47 -24.12 -4.82
CA THR A 21 -3.96 -25.16 -3.89
C THR A 21 -3.05 -25.39 -2.70
N ASN A 22 -1.89 -24.72 -2.64
CA ASN A 22 -0.97 -24.79 -1.50
C ASN A 22 -0.32 -23.42 -1.19
N PRO A 23 0.14 -23.20 0.06
CA PRO A 23 0.71 -21.91 0.47
C PRO A 23 2.01 -21.51 -0.23
N PHE A 24 2.83 -22.49 -0.65
CA PHE A 24 4.11 -22.20 -1.32
C PHE A 24 3.87 -21.58 -2.70
N ASP A 25 3.00 -22.18 -3.51
CA ASP A 25 2.65 -21.66 -4.83
C ASP A 25 1.87 -20.34 -4.73
N MET A 26 1.02 -20.18 -3.70
CA MET A 26 0.36 -18.90 -3.40
C MET A 26 1.39 -17.78 -3.20
N ILE A 27 2.41 -18.00 -2.37
CA ILE A 27 3.46 -17.00 -2.13
C ILE A 27 4.27 -16.72 -3.40
N ASN A 28 4.59 -17.76 -4.17
CA ASN A 28 5.30 -17.59 -5.45
C ASN A 28 4.48 -16.79 -6.47
N GLN A 29 3.15 -16.97 -6.49
CA GLN A 29 2.27 -16.15 -7.33
C GLN A 29 2.26 -14.70 -6.88
N ILE A 30 2.07 -14.42 -5.59
CA ILE A 30 2.08 -13.06 -5.05
C ILE A 30 3.41 -12.35 -5.37
N LYS A 31 4.55 -13.05 -5.27
CA LYS A 31 5.88 -12.50 -5.60
C LYS A 31 6.01 -11.96 -7.02
N ARG A 32 5.20 -12.45 -7.97
CA ARG A 32 5.19 -11.94 -9.35
C ARG A 32 4.62 -10.53 -9.45
N HIS A 33 3.84 -10.10 -8.46
CA HIS A 33 3.23 -8.77 -8.42
C HIS A 33 4.22 -7.80 -7.78
N ASN A 34 5.15 -7.30 -8.59
CA ASN A 34 6.23 -6.44 -8.14
C ASN A 34 6.34 -5.21 -9.04
N ILE A 35 6.09 -4.03 -8.46
CA ILE A 35 6.22 -2.75 -9.16
C ILE A 35 7.67 -2.27 -9.28
N SER A 36 8.59 -2.84 -8.49
CA SER A 36 9.99 -2.42 -8.39
C SER A 36 10.65 -2.15 -9.75
N PRO A 37 10.58 -3.03 -10.77
CA PRO A 37 11.25 -2.79 -12.05
C PRO A 37 10.65 -1.63 -12.88
N TYR A 38 9.47 -1.15 -12.51
CA TYR A 38 8.67 -0.21 -13.29
C TYR A 38 8.53 1.17 -12.63
N LEU A 39 9.05 1.37 -11.41
CA LEU A 39 8.92 2.65 -10.69
C LEU A 39 9.53 3.83 -11.47
N GLU A 40 10.63 3.59 -12.19
CA GLU A 40 11.28 4.61 -13.02
C GLU A 40 10.51 4.91 -14.32
N LEU A 41 9.52 4.09 -14.70
CA LEU A 41 8.70 4.33 -15.89
C LEU A 41 7.55 5.32 -15.62
N ILE A 42 7.29 5.63 -14.35
CA ILE A 42 6.26 6.55 -13.92
C ILE A 42 6.70 7.98 -14.24
N LYS A 43 5.91 8.68 -15.08
CA LYS A 43 6.21 10.04 -15.57
C LYS A 43 5.13 11.08 -15.24
N GLN A 44 4.00 10.62 -14.72
CA GLN A 44 2.85 11.44 -14.34
C GLN A 44 3.00 12.00 -12.92
N ASP A 45 2.09 12.90 -12.55
CA ASP A 45 1.96 13.37 -11.17
C ASP A 45 1.40 12.23 -10.31
N CYS A 46 1.95 12.06 -9.13
CA CYS A 46 1.56 10.99 -8.22
C CYS A 46 1.37 11.52 -6.79
N LEU A 47 0.34 11.00 -6.13
CA LEU A 47 0.12 11.14 -4.69
C LEU A 47 0.35 9.78 -4.03
N LEU A 48 1.23 9.73 -3.03
CA LEU A 48 1.44 8.56 -2.17
C LEU A 48 0.89 8.83 -0.77
N LEU A 49 0.02 7.94 -0.30
CA LEU A 49 -0.58 8.00 1.03
C LEU A 49 -0.10 6.80 1.85
N ALA A 50 0.27 7.01 3.11
CA ALA A 50 0.65 5.95 4.04
C ALA A 50 0.19 6.27 5.46
N GLY A 51 -0.22 5.24 6.21
CA GLY A 51 -0.49 5.35 7.65
C GLY A 51 0.73 4.96 8.50
N SER A 52 0.93 5.63 9.63
CA SER A 52 2.03 5.31 10.57
C SER A 52 1.88 3.94 11.24
N HIS A 53 0.65 3.43 11.33
CA HIS A 53 0.26 2.18 11.99
C HIS A 53 -0.38 1.17 11.01
N ASP A 54 -0.04 1.24 9.72
CA ASP A 54 -0.50 0.25 8.75
C ASP A 54 0.13 -1.13 9.06
N MET A 55 -0.72 -2.09 9.42
CA MET A 55 -0.31 -3.44 9.81
C MET A 55 0.17 -4.31 8.65
N TYR A 56 -0.12 -3.92 7.40
CA TYR A 56 0.22 -4.67 6.20
C TYR A 56 1.40 -4.06 5.44
N VAL A 57 1.50 -2.73 5.43
CA VAL A 57 2.52 -2.00 4.69
C VAL A 57 3.30 -1.08 5.63
N PRO A 58 4.57 -1.42 5.96
CA PRO A 58 5.37 -0.58 6.84
C PRO A 58 5.56 0.84 6.30
N SER A 59 5.51 1.84 7.19
CA SER A 59 5.60 3.26 6.82
C SER A 59 6.90 3.65 6.11
N TYR A 60 8.02 2.94 6.35
CA TYR A 60 9.28 3.19 5.63
C TYR A 60 9.17 2.97 4.12
N ARG A 61 8.19 2.17 3.65
CA ARG A 61 7.93 1.95 2.23
C ARG A 61 7.60 3.24 1.49
N LEU A 62 7.03 4.23 2.16
CA LEU A 62 6.77 5.55 1.57
C LEU A 62 8.06 6.19 1.07
N LYS A 63 9.10 6.23 1.92
CA LYS A 63 10.42 6.78 1.56
C LYS A 63 11.12 5.95 0.48
N GLU A 64 10.95 4.63 0.51
CA GLU A 64 11.50 3.76 -0.54
C GLU A 64 10.86 4.00 -1.90
N MET A 65 9.55 4.26 -1.96
CA MET A 65 8.87 4.62 -3.21
C MET A 65 9.29 6.01 -3.68
N GLU A 66 9.36 6.99 -2.77
CA GLU A 66 9.83 8.34 -3.05
C GLU A 66 11.21 8.36 -3.70
N ALA A 67 12.16 7.59 -3.14
CA ALA A 67 13.52 7.51 -3.66
C ALA A 67 13.62 6.83 -5.05
N ARG A 68 12.60 6.09 -5.47
CA ARG A 68 12.64 5.25 -6.69
C ARG A 68 11.77 5.73 -7.82
N MET A 69 10.76 6.56 -7.54
CA MET A 69 9.91 7.20 -8.54
C MET A 69 10.60 8.44 -9.13
N VAL A 70 11.88 8.31 -9.51
CA VAL A 70 12.77 9.42 -9.89
C VAL A 70 12.34 10.19 -11.14
N ASN A 71 11.52 9.56 -11.99
CA ASN A 71 11.04 10.15 -13.23
C ASN A 71 9.62 10.71 -13.13
N ALA A 72 8.96 10.62 -11.96
CA ALA A 72 7.63 11.18 -11.77
C ALA A 72 7.68 12.70 -11.94
N ARG A 73 6.76 13.29 -12.74
CA ARG A 73 6.75 14.74 -13.00
C ARG A 73 6.59 15.56 -11.71
N LYS A 74 5.75 15.07 -10.81
CA LYS A 74 5.57 15.60 -9.46
C LYS A 74 5.21 14.45 -8.54
N LEU A 75 5.87 14.37 -7.39
CA LEU A 75 5.53 13.41 -6.35
C LEU A 75 5.10 14.16 -5.10
N THR A 76 3.89 13.89 -4.64
CA THR A 76 3.37 14.37 -3.36
C THR A 76 3.20 13.18 -2.44
N THR A 77 3.64 13.31 -1.20
CA THR A 77 3.60 12.22 -0.22
C THR A 77 2.93 12.71 1.05
N ARG A 78 2.08 11.88 1.65
CA ARG A 78 1.46 12.13 2.95
C ARG A 78 1.61 10.89 3.84
N LEU A 79 2.27 11.09 4.98
CA LEU A 79 2.25 10.13 6.08
C LEU A 79 1.21 10.61 7.10
N PHE A 80 0.21 9.79 7.35
CA PHE A 80 -0.78 10.01 8.39
C PHE A 80 -0.24 9.51 9.72
N THR A 81 -0.25 10.38 10.72
CA THR A 81 0.19 10.12 12.09
C THR A 81 -0.99 10.27 13.05
N GLU A 82 -0.78 9.93 14.31
CA GLU A 82 -1.80 10.04 15.35
C GLU A 82 -2.30 11.47 15.50
N GLU A 83 -1.45 12.46 15.23
CA GLU A 83 -1.80 13.88 15.23
C GLU A 83 -2.70 14.27 14.07
N THR A 84 -2.55 13.64 12.89
CA THR A 84 -3.36 13.94 11.70
C THR A 84 -4.60 13.06 11.60
N GLY A 85 -4.63 11.91 12.29
CA GLY A 85 -5.59 10.83 12.09
C GLY A 85 -5.36 10.07 10.77
N GLY A 86 -6.00 8.90 10.61
CA GLY A 86 -5.87 8.06 9.40
C GLY A 86 -4.65 7.15 9.45
N VAL A 87 -4.25 6.66 10.62
CA VAL A 87 -2.97 5.95 10.78
C VAL A 87 -3.01 4.50 10.32
N LEU A 88 -4.21 3.92 10.16
CA LEU A 88 -4.36 2.51 9.81
C LEU A 88 -4.34 2.29 8.31
N HIS A 89 -4.31 1.01 7.91
CA HIS A 89 -4.38 0.62 6.50
C HIS A 89 -5.58 1.26 5.80
N CYS A 90 -5.35 1.87 4.64
CA CYS A 90 -6.33 2.63 3.88
C CYS A 90 -6.99 3.79 4.66
N GLN A 91 -6.34 4.29 5.72
CA GLN A 91 -6.86 5.35 6.59
C GLN A 91 -8.25 5.01 7.15
N ILE A 92 -8.56 3.73 7.40
CA ILE A 92 -9.92 3.29 7.76
C ILE A 92 -10.42 3.86 9.09
N ASP A 93 -9.51 4.24 9.98
CA ASP A 93 -9.80 4.93 11.24
C ASP A 93 -10.26 6.38 11.04
N ASN A 94 -9.86 7.02 9.94
CA ASN A 94 -10.34 8.33 9.54
C ASN A 94 -10.19 8.56 8.03
N ILE A 95 -11.15 8.05 7.24
CA ILE A 95 -11.05 8.11 5.78
C ILE A 95 -11.18 9.55 5.22
N SER A 96 -11.76 10.47 6.00
CA SER A 96 -12.02 11.84 5.54
C SER A 96 -10.73 12.60 5.23
N VAL A 97 -9.68 12.42 6.05
CA VAL A 97 -8.38 13.06 5.82
C VAL A 97 -7.68 12.53 4.56
N ALA A 98 -7.89 11.26 4.21
CA ALA A 98 -7.38 10.71 2.94
C ALA A 98 -8.10 11.33 1.75
N PHE A 99 -9.43 11.47 1.83
CA PHE A 99 -10.20 12.09 0.75
C PHE A 99 -9.86 13.56 0.55
N GLU A 100 -9.62 14.30 1.62
CA GLU A 100 -9.17 15.69 1.53
C GLU A 100 -7.84 15.81 0.75
N GLU A 101 -6.85 14.98 1.08
CA GLU A 101 -5.56 14.93 0.37
C GLU A 101 -5.74 14.55 -1.12
N ILE A 102 -6.60 13.58 -1.42
CA ILE A 102 -6.91 13.17 -2.80
C ILE A 102 -7.60 14.32 -3.57
N GLN A 103 -8.59 14.97 -2.96
CA GLN A 103 -9.30 16.09 -3.58
C GLN A 103 -8.35 17.26 -3.85
N ASN A 104 -7.52 17.61 -2.86
CA ASN A 104 -6.52 18.66 -2.99
C ASN A 104 -5.52 18.35 -4.11
N PHE A 105 -5.05 17.09 -4.20
CA PHE A 105 -4.16 16.66 -5.28
C PHE A 105 -4.81 16.75 -6.67
N LEU A 106 -6.08 16.32 -6.81
CA LEU A 106 -6.77 16.29 -8.10
C LEU A 106 -7.22 17.67 -8.59
N THR A 107 -7.45 18.61 -7.67
CA THR A 107 -7.98 19.96 -7.99
C THR A 107 -6.92 21.05 -7.99
N SER A 108 -5.73 20.77 -7.46
CA SER A 108 -4.60 21.70 -7.55
C SER A 108 -4.13 21.79 -9.01
N LYS A 109 -4.27 22.98 -9.60
CA LYS A 109 -3.77 23.30 -10.95
C LYS A 109 -2.25 23.41 -10.97
#